data_AF-A0A7S1M2L0-F1
#
_entry.id   AF-A0A7S1M2L0-F1
#
_cell.length_a   1.000
_cell.length_b   1.000
_cell.length_c   1.000
_cell.angle_alpha   90.00
_cell.angle_beta   90.00
_cell.angle_gamma   90.00
#
_symmetry.space_group_name_H-M   'P 1'
#
loop_
_entity.id
_entity.type
_entity.pdbx_description
1 polymer ?
#
loop_
_entity_poly.entity_id
_entity_poly.type
_entity_poly.pdbx_seq_one_letter_code
_entity_poly.pdbx_strand_id
1 'polypeptide(L)'
;ALATCRAALRVADSTLRHEVERHERELRDARRVLAAAKAQHLDTLDELDFLSVAMRKLGVVPAINGVVAPHGDGAGRVAVAYLDVPQAESLWSRSPGAVKVALQAVAAVARQHMKRCRGYETMAHADEMAVVFSTPKEALDW
;
A
#
# COMPACT_ATOMS: atom_id res chain seq x y z
N ALA A 1 12.29 56.73 -32.38
CA ALA A 1 12.13 56.27 -30.98
C ALA A 1 10.77 55.61 -30.73
N LEU A 2 9.66 56.36 -30.74
CA LEU A 2 8.30 55.82 -30.44
C LEU A 2 7.82 54.67 -31.33
N ALA A 3 8.09 54.73 -32.64
CA ALA A 3 7.71 53.66 -33.58
C ALA A 3 8.47 52.34 -33.29
N THR A 4 9.75 52.44 -32.96
CA THR A 4 10.62 51.31 -32.61
C THR A 4 10.16 50.66 -31.30
N CYS A 5 9.81 51.46 -30.29
CA CYS A 5 9.26 50.95 -29.03
C CYS A 5 7.92 50.23 -29.22
N ARG A 6 7.02 50.75 -30.08
CA ARG A 6 5.75 50.09 -30.40
C ARG A 6 5.95 48.77 -31.14
N ALA A 7 6.93 48.70 -32.05
CA ALA A 7 7.26 47.46 -32.75
C ALA A 7 7.80 46.40 -31.77
N ALA A 8 8.71 46.78 -30.86
CA ALA A 8 9.24 45.89 -29.84
C ALA A 8 8.14 45.38 -28.90
N LEU A 9 7.21 46.24 -28.48
CA LEU A 9 6.08 45.85 -27.62
C LEU A 9 5.16 44.83 -28.30
N ARG A 10 4.90 44.98 -29.62
CA ARG A 10 4.08 44.03 -30.37
C ARG A 10 4.75 42.66 -30.50
N VAL A 11 6.07 42.65 -30.72
CA VAL A 11 6.83 41.40 -30.79
C VAL A 11 6.81 40.70 -29.43
N ALA A 12 7.06 41.44 -28.34
CA ALA A 12 6.98 40.89 -26.98
C ALA A 12 5.57 40.34 -26.67
N ASP A 13 4.50 41.07 -27.00
CA ASP A 13 3.12 40.60 -26.81
C ASP A 13 2.83 39.34 -27.65
N SER A 14 3.32 39.28 -28.88
CA SER A 14 3.15 38.09 -29.72
C SER A 14 3.90 36.86 -29.19
N THR A 15 5.11 37.04 -28.67
CA THR A 15 5.91 35.96 -28.11
C THR A 15 5.27 35.43 -26.84
N LEU A 16 4.82 36.33 -25.97
CA LEU A 16 4.18 35.97 -24.70
C LEU A 16 2.86 35.24 -24.93
N ARG A 17 2.07 35.65 -25.92
CA ARG A 17 0.87 34.90 -26.35
C ARG A 17 1.21 33.49 -26.85
N HIS A 18 2.25 33.34 -27.67
CA HIS A 18 2.67 32.02 -28.16
C HIS A 18 3.14 31.11 -27.03
N GLU A 19 3.85 31.65 -26.03
CA GLU A 19 4.29 30.90 -24.86
C GLU A 19 3.11 30.47 -23.98
N VAL A 20 2.15 31.37 -23.74
CA VAL A 20 0.92 31.04 -23.00
C VAL A 20 0.15 29.94 -23.71
N GLU A 21 -0.08 30.06 -25.02
CA GLU A 21 -0.77 29.02 -25.79
C GLU A 21 -0.03 27.67 -25.76
N ARG A 22 1.30 27.70 -25.76
CA ARG A 22 2.12 26.49 -25.63
C ARG A 22 1.92 25.85 -24.25
N HIS A 23 2.01 26.61 -23.17
CA HIS A 23 1.81 26.09 -21.82
C HIS A 23 0.37 25.60 -21.61
N GLU A 24 -0.62 26.26 -22.20
CA GLU A 24 -2.02 25.81 -22.18
C GLU A 24 -2.24 24.50 -22.95
N ARG A 25 -1.49 24.27 -24.03
CA ARG A 25 -1.49 22.97 -24.73
C ARG A 25 -0.85 21.90 -23.86
N GLU A 26 0.35 22.16 -23.33
CA GLU A 26 1.07 21.22 -22.48
C GLU A 26 0.26 20.86 -21.21
N LEU A 27 -0.39 21.84 -20.57
CA LEU A 27 -1.25 21.60 -19.41
C LEU A 27 -2.49 20.77 -19.76
N ARG A 28 -3.08 20.99 -20.94
CA ARG A 28 -4.22 20.18 -21.42
C ARG A 28 -3.82 18.73 -21.65
N ASP A 29 -2.66 18.52 -22.27
CA ASP A 29 -2.15 17.17 -22.53
C ASP A 29 -1.77 16.45 -21.23
N ALA A 30 -1.10 17.15 -20.30
CA ALA A 30 -0.79 16.61 -18.97
C ALA A 30 -2.06 16.22 -18.20
N ARG A 31 -3.12 17.04 -18.26
CA ARG A 31 -4.41 16.72 -17.64
C ARG A 31 -5.08 15.50 -18.26
N ARG A 32 -4.99 15.33 -19.58
CA ARG A 32 -5.52 14.13 -20.27
C ARG A 32 -4.78 12.87 -19.86
N VAL A 33 -3.45 12.92 -19.81
CA VAL A 33 -2.63 11.79 -19.34
C VAL A 33 -2.96 11.45 -17.90
N LEU A 34 -3.06 12.44 -17.02
CA LEU A 34 -3.43 12.22 -15.62
C LEU A 34 -4.84 11.62 -15.48
N ALA A 35 -5.82 12.08 -16.28
CA ALA A 35 -7.16 11.52 -16.27
C ALA A 35 -7.17 10.06 -16.74
N ALA A 36 -6.43 9.73 -17.80
CA ALA A 36 -6.29 8.36 -18.29
C ALA A 36 -5.62 7.44 -17.24
N ALA A 37 -4.54 7.91 -16.61
CA ALA A 37 -3.87 7.17 -15.55
C ALA A 37 -4.78 6.94 -14.32
N LYS A 38 -5.60 7.93 -13.96
CA LYS A 38 -6.60 7.78 -12.89
C LYS A 38 -7.68 6.76 -13.25
N ALA A 39 -8.17 6.77 -14.49
CA ALA A 39 -9.14 5.78 -14.94
C ALA A 39 -8.55 4.36 -14.88
N GLN A 40 -7.34 4.17 -15.40
CA GLN A 40 -6.64 2.89 -15.31
C GLN A 40 -6.42 2.43 -13.87
N HIS A 41 -6.11 3.36 -12.95
CA HIS A 41 -5.95 3.04 -11.54
C HIS A 41 -7.27 2.57 -10.90
N LEU A 42 -8.39 3.23 -11.22
CA LEU A 42 -9.72 2.82 -10.75
C LEU A 42 -10.09 1.42 -11.27
N ASP A 43 -9.88 1.15 -12.55
CA ASP A 43 -10.13 -0.18 -13.13
C ASP A 43 -9.29 -1.26 -12.42
N THR A 44 -8.03 -0.95 -12.08
CA THR A 44 -7.16 -1.87 -11.33
C THR A 44 -7.70 -2.13 -9.92
N LEU A 45 -8.27 -1.11 -9.26
CA LEU A 45 -8.86 -1.26 -7.93
C LEU A 45 -10.11 -2.16 -7.98
N ASP A 46 -10.96 -1.98 -9.00
CA ASP A 46 -12.15 -2.83 -9.20
C ASP A 46 -11.77 -4.30 -9.44
N GLU A 47 -10.72 -4.56 -10.22
CA GLU A 47 -10.18 -5.92 -10.41
C GLU A 47 -9.65 -6.52 -9.10
N LEU A 48 -8.94 -5.72 -8.30
CA LEU A 48 -8.42 -6.16 -7.00
C LEU A 48 -9.55 -6.49 -6.01
N ASP A 49 -10.62 -5.69 -6.00
CA ASP A 49 -11.80 -5.95 -5.17
C ASP A 49 -12.52 -7.22 -5.61
N PHE A 50 -12.69 -7.43 -6.92
CA PHE A 50 -13.25 -8.66 -7.46
C PHE A 50 -12.43 -9.89 -7.05
N LEU A 51 -11.11 -9.83 -7.21
CA LEU A 51 -10.19 -10.90 -6.81
C LEU A 51 -10.24 -11.15 -5.31
N SER A 52 -10.27 -10.10 -4.49
CA SER A 52 -10.38 -10.19 -3.03
C SER A 52 -11.65 -10.94 -2.60
N VAL A 53 -12.80 -10.65 -3.24
CA VAL A 53 -14.06 -11.36 -2.97
C VAL A 53 -13.98 -12.83 -3.39
N ALA A 54 -13.41 -13.12 -4.56
CA ALA A 54 -13.23 -14.50 -5.03
C ALA A 54 -12.28 -15.30 -4.13
N MET A 55 -11.16 -14.70 -3.71
CA MET A 55 -10.18 -15.29 -2.81
C MET A 55 -10.81 -15.64 -1.46
N ARG A 56 -11.61 -14.73 -0.86
CA ARG A 56 -12.34 -15.03 0.39
C ARG A 56 -13.28 -16.23 0.29
N LYS A 57 -13.99 -16.38 -0.84
CA LYS A 57 -14.87 -17.54 -1.08
C LYS A 57 -14.10 -18.86 -1.10
N LEU A 58 -12.86 -18.83 -1.58
CA LEU A 58 -11.98 -19.99 -1.67
C LEU A 58 -11.12 -20.18 -0.41
N GLY A 59 -11.28 -19.33 0.61
CA GLY A 59 -10.43 -19.32 1.79
C GLY A 59 -9.00 -18.87 1.53
N VAL A 60 -8.75 -18.27 0.36
CA VAL A 60 -7.46 -17.74 -0.03
C VAL A 60 -7.30 -16.35 0.59
N VAL A 61 -6.20 -16.11 1.29
CA VAL A 61 -5.94 -14.85 1.99
C VAL A 61 -4.70 -14.18 1.41
N PRO A 62 -4.82 -12.95 0.86
CA PRO A 62 -3.65 -12.16 0.51
C PRO A 62 -2.89 -11.77 1.77
N ALA A 63 -1.56 -11.87 1.72
CA ALA A 63 -0.66 -11.54 2.81
C ALA A 63 0.45 -10.62 2.30
N ILE A 64 1.09 -9.90 3.22
CA ILE A 64 2.21 -8.98 2.90
C ILE A 64 3.33 -9.71 2.15
N ASN A 65 3.57 -10.98 2.51
CA ASN A 65 4.65 -11.79 1.98
C ASN A 65 4.19 -12.91 1.03
N GLY A 66 2.96 -12.85 0.51
CA GLY A 66 2.46 -13.85 -0.43
C GLY A 66 0.96 -14.10 -0.34
N VAL A 67 0.55 -15.35 -0.55
CA VAL A 67 -0.86 -15.76 -0.52
C VAL A 67 -0.97 -17.05 0.29
N VAL A 68 -1.96 -17.11 1.19
CA VAL A 68 -2.30 -18.33 1.92
C VAL A 68 -3.45 -19.01 1.23
N ALA A 69 -3.30 -20.30 0.93
CA ALA A 69 -4.40 -21.15 0.49
C ALA A 69 -4.58 -22.33 1.46
N PRO A 70 -5.81 -22.76 1.72
CA PRO A 70 -6.11 -23.92 2.57
C PRO A 70 -5.70 -25.22 1.86
N HIS A 71 -5.27 -26.23 2.63
CA HIS A 71 -4.99 -27.56 2.08
C HIS A 71 -6.31 -28.29 1.82
N GLY A 72 -6.42 -28.93 0.66
CA GLY A 72 -7.70 -29.29 0.05
C GLY A 72 -8.64 -30.19 0.87
N ASP A 73 -9.86 -29.69 1.04
CA ASP A 73 -11.10 -30.44 1.33
C ASP A 73 -12.38 -29.61 1.04
N GLY A 74 -12.26 -28.53 0.25
CA GLY A 74 -13.40 -27.84 -0.36
C GLY A 74 -14.12 -26.82 0.55
N ALA A 75 -13.79 -26.75 1.84
CA ALA A 75 -14.19 -25.65 2.71
C ALA A 75 -12.93 -24.85 3.06
N GLY A 76 -12.65 -23.80 2.29
CA GLY A 76 -11.42 -23.02 2.43
C GLY A 76 -11.28 -22.33 3.78
N ARG A 77 -10.73 -23.02 4.78
CA ARG A 77 -10.53 -22.53 6.14
C ARG A 77 -9.05 -22.35 6.41
N VAL A 78 -8.71 -21.16 6.90
CA VAL A 78 -7.38 -20.82 7.38
C VAL A 78 -7.43 -20.60 8.88
N ALA A 79 -6.30 -20.74 9.56
CA ALA A 79 -6.15 -20.31 10.94
C ALA A 79 -5.55 -18.91 10.97
N VAL A 80 -6.10 -18.04 11.82
CA VAL A 80 -5.58 -16.68 12.03
C VAL A 80 -5.13 -16.58 13.47
N ALA A 81 -3.88 -16.16 13.67
CA ALA A 81 -3.31 -15.92 14.99
C ALA A 81 -2.92 -14.45 15.10
N TYR A 82 -3.16 -13.88 16.27
CA TYR A 82 -2.86 -12.49 16.59
C TYR A 82 -1.81 -12.46 17.68
N LEU A 83 -0.74 -11.70 17.42
CA LEU A 83 0.24 -11.32 18.42
C LEU A 83 -0.02 -9.87 18.79
N ASP A 84 -0.24 -9.64 20.08
CA ASP A 84 -0.35 -8.32 20.69
C ASP A 84 0.64 -8.24 21.85
N VAL A 85 1.21 -7.05 22.07
CA VAL A 85 2.08 -6.74 23.21
C VAL A 85 1.27 -5.95 24.23
N PRO A 86 0.80 -6.60 25.31
CA PRO A 86 -0.09 -5.94 26.26
C PRO A 86 0.53 -4.67 26.83
N GLN A 87 -0.29 -3.62 26.93
CA GLN A 87 0.09 -2.34 27.54
C GLN A 87 1.22 -1.58 26.81
N ALA A 88 1.51 -1.89 25.54
CA ALA A 88 2.52 -1.19 24.76
C ALA A 88 2.32 0.34 24.78
N GLU A 89 1.08 0.82 24.66
CA GLU A 89 0.72 2.24 24.75
C GLU A 89 1.21 2.91 26.04
N SER A 90 1.05 2.23 27.18
CA SER A 90 1.54 2.74 28.47
C SER A 90 3.06 2.84 28.51
N LEU A 91 3.76 1.92 27.85
CA LEU A 91 5.22 1.92 27.77
C LEU A 91 5.73 3.02 26.85
N TRP A 92 5.02 3.32 25.76
CA TRP A 92 5.34 4.41 24.84
C TRP A 92 5.41 5.75 25.57
N SER A 93 4.52 6.00 26.53
CA SER A 93 4.54 7.24 27.34
C SER A 93 5.79 7.38 28.21
N ARG A 94 6.43 6.27 28.60
CA ARG A 94 7.56 6.23 29.54
C ARG A 94 8.92 6.24 28.82
N SER A 95 9.05 5.48 27.74
CA SER A 95 10.31 5.38 27.00
C SER A 95 10.09 4.98 25.54
N PRO A 96 9.76 5.94 24.65
CA PRO A 96 9.46 5.65 23.25
C PRO A 96 10.60 4.92 22.53
N GLY A 97 11.85 5.31 22.81
CA GLY A 97 13.03 4.72 22.17
C GLY A 97 13.22 3.24 22.55
N ALA A 98 13.12 2.92 23.84
CA ALA A 98 13.27 1.55 24.32
C ALA A 98 12.13 0.65 23.83
N VAL A 99 10.89 1.17 23.85
CA VAL A 99 9.71 0.42 23.36
C VAL A 99 9.83 0.13 21.87
N LYS A 100 10.24 1.11 21.06
CA LYS A 100 10.46 0.90 19.64
C LYS A 100 11.45 -0.25 19.38
N VAL A 101 12.58 -0.26 20.09
CA VAL A 101 13.60 -1.32 19.94
C VAL A 101 13.07 -2.68 20.41
N ALA A 102 12.34 -2.71 21.53
CA ALA A 102 11.74 -3.93 22.07
C ALA A 102 10.71 -4.53 21.10
N LEU A 103 9.80 -3.71 20.57
CA LEU A 103 8.79 -4.14 19.60
C LEU A 103 9.42 -4.62 18.29
N GLN A 104 10.49 -3.98 17.83
CA GLN A 104 11.26 -4.46 16.68
C GLN A 104 11.87 -5.85 16.94
N ALA A 105 12.39 -6.10 18.15
CA ALA A 105 12.92 -7.40 18.52
C ALA A 105 11.82 -8.48 18.60
N VAL A 106 10.67 -8.16 19.21
CA VAL A 106 9.49 -9.04 19.25
C VAL A 106 9.04 -9.41 17.84
N ALA A 107 8.86 -8.41 16.96
CA ALA A 107 8.47 -8.65 15.58
C ALA A 107 9.50 -9.48 14.81
N ALA A 108 10.79 -9.27 15.05
CA ALA A 108 11.86 -10.06 14.41
C ALA A 108 11.81 -11.53 14.82
N VAL A 109 11.66 -11.82 16.11
CA VAL A 109 11.52 -13.20 16.64
C VAL A 109 10.25 -13.84 16.09
N ALA A 110 9.13 -13.13 16.16
CA ALA A 110 7.84 -13.68 15.72
C ALA A 110 7.84 -13.98 14.21
N ARG A 111 8.45 -13.13 13.37
CA ARG A 111 8.67 -13.40 11.94
C ARG A 111 9.60 -14.57 11.68
N GLN A 112 10.62 -14.77 12.52
CA GLN A 112 11.53 -15.91 12.40
C GLN A 112 10.80 -17.23 12.65
N HIS A 113 9.96 -17.28 13.69
CA HIS A 113 9.12 -18.44 14.00
C HIS A 113 8.04 -18.65 12.93
N MET A 114 7.40 -17.58 12.48
CA MET A 114 6.39 -17.61 11.42
C MET A 114 6.89 -18.33 10.17
N LYS A 115 8.11 -18.01 9.72
CA LYS A 115 8.72 -18.65 8.53
C LYS A 115 8.90 -20.16 8.69
N ARG A 116 9.20 -20.64 9.91
CA ARG A 116 9.35 -22.08 10.19
C ARG A 116 8.01 -22.79 10.17
N CYS A 117 6.97 -22.11 10.63
CA CYS A 117 5.59 -22.62 10.68
C CYS A 117 4.78 -22.31 9.41
N ARG A 118 5.43 -21.83 8.34
CA ARG A 118 4.78 -21.49 7.05
C ARG A 118 3.63 -20.48 7.19
N GLY A 119 3.73 -19.59 8.16
CA GLY A 119 2.78 -18.50 8.36
C GLY A 119 3.02 -17.33 7.41
N TYR A 120 1.96 -16.57 7.18
CA TYR A 120 1.99 -15.39 6.33
C TYR A 120 1.42 -14.18 7.07
N GLU A 121 2.24 -13.15 7.20
CA GLU A 121 1.88 -11.87 7.82
C GLU A 121 0.84 -11.15 6.97
N THR A 122 -0.34 -10.86 7.51
CA THR A 122 -1.42 -10.13 6.81
C THR A 122 -1.53 -8.69 7.25
N MET A 123 -1.14 -8.39 8.48
CA MET A 123 -1.12 -7.04 9.03
C MET A 123 0.10 -6.89 9.94
N ALA A 124 0.75 -5.73 9.83
CA ALA A 124 1.86 -5.35 10.67
C ALA A 124 1.63 -3.92 11.18
N HIS A 125 1.22 -3.81 12.45
CA HIS A 125 1.28 -2.57 13.19
C HIS A 125 2.47 -2.62 14.16
N ALA A 126 2.80 -1.47 14.78
CA ALA A 126 4.04 -1.36 15.56
C ALA A 126 4.06 -2.31 16.77
N ASP A 127 2.89 -2.64 17.31
CA ASP A 127 2.61 -3.41 18.51
C ASP A 127 1.74 -4.65 18.27
N GLU A 128 1.09 -4.75 17.11
CA GLU A 128 0.23 -5.87 16.74
C GLU A 128 0.66 -6.53 15.42
N MET A 129 0.52 -7.85 15.36
CA MET A 129 0.78 -8.62 14.14
C MET A 129 -0.28 -9.69 13.96
N ALA A 130 -0.87 -9.72 12.75
CA ALA A 130 -1.78 -10.78 12.35
C ALA A 130 -1.07 -11.72 11.37
N VAL A 131 -1.13 -13.02 11.67
CA VAL A 131 -0.51 -14.06 10.86
C VAL A 131 -1.55 -15.11 10.51
N VAL A 132 -1.55 -15.51 9.24
CA VAL A 132 -2.47 -16.52 8.70
C VAL A 132 -1.70 -17.77 8.32
N PHE A 133 -2.29 -18.91 8.66
CA PHE A 133 -1.74 -20.24 8.43
C PHE A 133 -2.74 -21.10 7.66
N SER A 134 -2.21 -21.98 6.82
CA SER A 134 -3.03 -22.91 6.05
C SER A 134 -3.65 -24.01 6.92
N THR A 135 -3.12 -24.26 8.12
CA THR A 135 -3.67 -25.22 9.08
C THR A 135 -3.67 -24.69 10.52
N PRO A 136 -4.60 -25.11 11.39
CA PRO A 136 -4.58 -24.76 12.81
C PRO A 136 -3.35 -25.26 13.56
N LYS A 137 -2.77 -26.38 13.11
CA LYS A 137 -1.55 -26.94 13.72
C LYS A 137 -0.37 -26.00 13.54
N GLU A 138 -0.16 -25.51 12.32
CA GLU A 138 0.90 -24.54 12.03
C GLU A 138 0.74 -23.25 12.85
N ALA A 139 -0.50 -22.81 13.10
CA ALA A 139 -0.78 -21.66 13.95
C ALA A 139 -0.49 -21.91 15.44
N LEU A 140 -0.65 -23.14 15.93
CA LEU A 140 -0.34 -23.53 17.31
C LEU A 140 1.16 -23.78 17.53
N ASP A 141 1.86 -24.24 16.48
CA ASP A 141 3.31 -24.45 16.51
C ASP A 141 4.10 -23.12 16.45
N TRP A 142 3.47 -22.06 15.94
CA TRP A 142 4.00 -20.70 15.88
C TRP A 142 3.94 -19.99 17.23
#